data_AF-A0A5A9E7V4-F1
#
_entry.id   AF-A0A5A9E7V4-F1
#
_cell.length_a   1.000
_cell.length_b   1.000
_cell.length_c   1.000
_cell.angle_alpha   90.00
_cell.angle_beta   90.00
_cell.angle_gamma   90.00
#
_symmetry.space_group_name_H-M   'P 1'
#
loop_
_entity.id
_entity.type
_entity.pdbx_description
1 polymer ?
#
loop_
_entity_poly.entity_id
_entity_poly.type
_entity_poly.pdbx_seq_one_letter_code
_entity_poly.pdbx_strand_id
1 'polypeptide(L)' 'MDRKQRNKLVYNLSIIISTLILGIYTYPKAISEFFFLVVGIGIFFTIGLVFPRTKKNSKMIFWIGFSIMFIVILSFTLK' A
#
# COMPACT_ATOMS: atom_id res chain seq x y z
N MET A 1 -9.30 -12.81 -16.21
CA MET A 1 -9.54 -12.19 -14.88
C MET A 1 -11.04 -12.05 -14.72
N ASP A 2 -11.62 -12.66 -13.69
CA ASP A 2 -13.08 -12.65 -13.51
C ASP A 2 -13.62 -11.22 -13.35
N ARG A 3 -14.83 -10.94 -13.84
CA ARG A 3 -15.49 -9.63 -13.66
C ARG A 3 -15.47 -9.17 -12.18
N LYS A 4 -15.64 -10.12 -11.26
CA LYS A 4 -15.59 -9.89 -9.80
C LYS A 4 -14.20 -9.47 -9.29
N GLN A 5 -13.13 -10.01 -9.87
CA GLN A 5 -11.75 -9.61 -9.54
C GLN A 5 -11.41 -8.25 -10.14
N ARG A 6 -11.87 -7.97 -11.36
CA ARG A 6 -11.66 -6.67 -12.02
C ARG A 6 -12.28 -5.52 -11.23
N ASN A 7 -13.52 -5.68 -10.77
CA ASN A 7 -14.19 -4.64 -9.97
C ASN A 7 -13.49 -4.41 -8.61
N LYS A 8 -13.02 -5.48 -7.96
CA LYS A 8 -12.23 -5.35 -6.71
C LYS A 8 -10.91 -4.63 -6.93
N LEU A 9 -10.24 -4.89 -8.06
CA LEU A 9 -8.98 -4.21 -8.40
C LEU A 9 -9.20 -2.72 -8.64
N VAL A 10 -10.23 -2.35 -9.41
CA VAL A 10 -10.57 -0.94 -9.67
C VAL A 10 -10.92 -0.22 -8.36
N TYR A 11 -11.69 -0.86 -7.47
CA TYR A 11 -12.04 -0.31 -6.16
C TYR A 11 -10.81 -0.12 -5.26
N ASN A 12 -9.91 -1.10 -5.20
CA ASN A 12 -8.68 -0.97 -4.43
C ASN A 12 -7.79 0.16 -4.99
N LEU A 13 -7.66 0.25 -6.32
CA LEU A 13 -6.91 1.33 -6.97
C LEU A 13 -7.49 2.70 -6.66
N SER A 14 -8.81 2.87 -6.70
CA SER A 14 -9.43 4.16 -6.37
C SER A 14 -9.16 4.56 -4.93
N ILE A 15 -9.21 3.61 -3.98
CA ILE A 15 -8.86 3.87 -2.58
C ILE A 15 -7.40 4.30 -2.46
N ILE A 16 -6.47 3.55 -3.08
CA ILE A 16 -5.03 3.87 -3.03
C ILE A 16 -4.77 5.28 -3.54
N ILE A 17 -5.35 5.63 -4.70
CA ILE A 17 -5.17 6.96 -5.31
C ILE A 17 -5.72 8.06 -4.39
N SER A 18 -6.94 7.91 -3.87
CA SER A 18 -7.53 8.90 -2.95
C SER A 18 -6.67 9.07 -1.69
N THR A 19 -6.16 7.98 -1.14
CA THR A 19 -5.34 8.01 0.08
C THR A 19 -3.95 8.61 -0.19
N LEU A 20 -3.38 8.36 -1.37
CA LEU A 20 -2.13 8.98 -1.80
C LEU A 20 -2.27 10.50 -1.93
N ILE A 21 -3.36 10.97 -2.52
CA ILE A 21 -3.66 12.41 -2.64
C ILE A 21 -3.76 13.05 -1.24
N LEU A 22 -4.47 12.40 -0.31
CA LEU A 22 -4.58 12.87 1.08
C LEU A 22 -3.22 12.89 1.79
N GLY A 23 -2.40 11.85 1.60
CA GLY A 23 -1.05 11.78 2.16
C GLY A 23 -0.15 12.91 1.67
N ILE A 24 -0.14 13.17 0.36
CA ILE A 24 0.62 14.28 -0.24
C ILE A 24 0.11 15.63 0.26
N TYR A 25 -1.21 15.82 0.34
CA TYR A 25 -1.81 17.08 0.76
C TYR A 25 -1.57 17.40 2.24
N THR A 26 -1.47 16.38 3.08
CA THR A 26 -1.28 16.55 4.53
C THR A 26 0.18 16.52 4.97
N TYR A 27 1.13 16.25 4.07
CA TYR A 27 2.56 16.29 4.36
C TYR A 27 3.03 17.72 4.73
N PRO A 28 3.88 17.92 5.75
CA PRO A 28 4.61 16.94 6.56
C PRO A 28 3.96 16.64 7.92
N LYS A 29 2.63 16.75 8.06
CA LYS A 29 1.98 16.41 9.34
C LYS A 29 2.10 14.91 9.61
N ALA A 30 2.16 14.51 10.88
CA ALA A 30 2.18 13.10 11.29
C ALA A 30 1.02 12.28 10.68
N ILE A 31 -0.10 12.93 10.36
CA ILE A 31 -1.25 12.28 9.71
C ILE A 31 -0.95 11.82 8.27
N SER A 32 0.02 12.43 7.59
CA SER A 32 0.46 12.02 6.26
C SER A 32 1.17 10.67 6.28
N GLU A 33 1.91 10.37 7.35
CA GLU A 33 2.59 9.09 7.55
C GLU A 33 1.57 7.95 7.61
N PHE A 34 0.44 8.17 8.30
CA PHE A 34 -0.67 7.22 8.36
C PHE A 34 -1.26 6.97 6.96
N PHE A 35 -1.48 8.02 6.16
CA PHE A 35 -2.00 7.87 4.81
C PHE A 35 -1.04 7.11 3.88
N PHE A 36 0.27 7.36 3.97
CA PHE A 36 1.27 6.60 3.21
C PHE A 36 1.32 5.13 3.63
N LEU A 37 1.14 4.83 4.91
CA LEU A 37 1.05 3.45 5.41
C LEU A 37 -0.17 2.72 4.81
N VAL A 38 -1.33 3.38 4.80
CA VAL A 38 -2.56 2.84 4.19
C VAL A 38 -2.39 2.62 2.68
N VAL A 39 -1.73 3.54 1.96
CA VAL A 39 -1.38 3.37 0.54
C VAL A 39 -0.51 2.12 0.34
N GLY A 40 0.53 1.94 1.15
CA GLY A 40 1.41 0.77 1.08
C GLY A 40 0.66 -0.54 1.25
N ILE A 41 -0.22 -0.62 2.26
CA ILE A 41 -1.08 -1.79 2.50
C ILE A 41 -2.04 -2.02 1.33
N GLY A 42 -2.65 -0.96 0.80
CA GLY A 42 -3.58 -1.05 -0.33
C GLY A 42 -2.93 -1.58 -1.61
N ILE A 43 -1.75 -1.06 -1.96
CA ILE A 43 -0.95 -1.54 -3.10
C ILE A 43 -0.65 -3.02 -2.93
N PHE A 44 -0.28 -3.43 -1.71
CA PHE A 44 0.02 -4.83 -1.42
C PHE A 44 -1.18 -5.77 -1.62
N PHE A 45 -2.36 -5.43 -1.10
CA PHE A 45 -3.58 -6.21 -1.32
C PHE A 45 -3.94 -6.31 -2.81
N THR A 46 -3.65 -5.25 -3.57
CA THR A 46 -3.91 -5.21 -5.01
C THR A 46 -2.94 -6.11 -5.77
N ILE A 47 -1.65 -6.11 -5.44
CA ILE A 47 -0.65 -7.01 -6.04
C ILE A 47 -0.98 -8.49 -5.76
N GLY A 48 -1.42 -8.80 -4.54
CA GLY A 48 -1.86 -10.16 -4.17
C GLY A 48 -3.07 -10.67 -4.95
N LEU A 49 -3.95 -9.76 -5.40
CA LEU A 49 -5.08 -10.08 -6.29
C LEU A 49 -4.66 -10.24 -7.76
N VAL A 50 -3.65 -9.50 -8.23
CA VAL A 50 -3.16 -9.56 -9.63
C VAL A 50 -2.29 -10.80 -9.87
N PHE A 51 -1.45 -11.19 -8.91
CA PHE A 51 -0.52 -12.32 -9.05
C PHE A 51 -0.81 -13.47 -8.05
N PRO A 52 -1.92 -14.21 -8.21
CA PRO A 52 -2.32 -15.26 -7.28
C PRO A 52 -1.46 -16.53 -7.34
N ARG A 53 -0.67 -16.74 -8.40
CA ARG A 53 0.15 -17.95 -8.59
C ARG A 53 1.48 -17.93 -7.83
N THR A 54 1.88 -16.80 -7.25
CA THR A 54 3.16 -16.62 -6.55
C THR A 54 2.99 -16.51 -5.03
N LYS A 55 2.02 -17.22 -4.44
CA LYS A 55 1.62 -17.15 -3.02
C LYS A 55 2.77 -17.27 -2.00
N LYS A 56 3.86 -17.96 -2.34
CA LYS A 56 5.03 -18.13 -1.45
C LYS A 56 5.97 -16.92 -1.53
N ASN A 57 6.25 -16.40 -2.72
CA ASN A 57 7.12 -15.22 -2.89
C ASN A 57 6.40 -13.91 -2.59
N SER A 58 5.08 -13.80 -2.79
CA SER A 58 4.37 -12.54 -2.48
C SER A 58 4.34 -12.24 -0.97
N LYS A 59 4.28 -13.28 -0.12
CA LYS A 59 4.46 -13.13 1.33
C LYS A 59 5.87 -12.72 1.72
N MET A 60 6.90 -13.14 0.98
CA MET A 60 8.27 -12.70 1.28
C MET A 60 8.50 -11.25 0.86
N ILE A 61 8.01 -10.89 -0.33
CA ILE A 61 8.00 -9.50 -0.84
C ILE A 61 7.17 -8.59 0.09
N PHE A 62 6.08 -9.12 0.70
CA PHE A 62 5.31 -8.42 1.74
C PHE A 62 6.17 -8.02 2.93
N TRP A 63 6.85 -8.98 3.56
CA TRP A 63 7.66 -8.73 4.74
C TRP A 63 8.83 -7.80 4.42
N ILE A 64 9.43 -7.92 3.24
CA ILE A 64 10.52 -7.04 2.79
C ILE A 64 10.00 -5.62 2.55
N GLY A 65 8.91 -5.46 1.78
CA GLY A 65 8.33 -4.16 1.48
C GLY A 65 7.79 -3.46 2.73
N PHE A 66 7.14 -4.21 3.63
CA PHE A 66 6.65 -3.70 4.90
C PHE A 66 7.80 -3.23 5.80
N SER A 67 8.86 -4.04 5.95
CA SER A 67 10.03 -3.64 6.74
C SER A 67 10.72 -2.39 6.18
N ILE A 68 10.86 -2.27 4.85
CA ILE A 68 11.47 -1.09 4.23
C ILE A 68 10.59 0.15 4.47
N MET A 69 9.28 0.05 4.26
CA MET A 69 8.38 1.20 4.47
C MET A 69 8.32 1.61 5.94
N PHE A 70 8.36 0.63 6.85
CA PHE A 70 8.39 0.85 8.29
C PHE A 70 9.68 1.57 8.72
N ILE A 71 10.84 1.18 8.16
CA ILE A 71 12.13 1.85 8.41
C ILE A 71 12.12 3.29 7.88
N VAL A 72 11.56 3.52 6.69
CA VAL A 72 11.46 4.87 6.11
C VAL A 72 10.60 5.77 6.99
N ILE A 73 9.43 5.29 7.43
CA ILE A 73 8.55 6.05 8.33
C ILE A 73 9.26 6.36 9.64
N LEU A 74 9.86 5.35 10.30
CA LEU A 74 10.63 5.55 11.54
C LEU A 74 11.74 6.60 11.37
N SER A 75 12.44 6.60 10.23
CA SER A 75 13.51 7.56 9.95
C SER A 75 13.01 9.00 9.81
N PHE A 76 11.77 9.19 9.35
CA PHE A 76 11.13 10.52 9.28
C PHE A 76 10.55 10.95 10.64
N THR A 77 9.98 10.04 11.42
CA THR A 77 9.38 10.35 12.73
C THR A 77 10.41 10.62 13.84
N LEU A 78 11.61 10.00 13.76
CA LEU A 78 12.69 10.17 14.74
C LEU A 78 13.56 11.43 14.55
N LYS A 79 13.23 12.27 13.56
CA LYS A 79 13.96 13.49 13.23
C LYS A 79 13.20 14.73 13.70
#